data_AF-A0A3D1WTB1-F1
#
_entry.id   AF-A0A3D1WTB1-F1
#
_cell.length_a   1.000
_cell.length_b   1.000
_cell.length_c   1.000
_cell.angle_alpha   90.00
_cell.angle_beta   90.00
_cell.angle_gamma   90.00
#
_symmetry.space_group_name_H-M   'P 1'
#
loop_
_entity.id
_entity.type
_entity.pdbx_description
1 polymer ?
#
loop_
_entity_poly.entity_id
_entity_poly.type
_entity_poly.pdbx_seq_one_letter_code
_entity_poly.pdbx_strand_id
1 'polypeptide(L)'
;MVDGDVRSELLSADWNGEWMRLQAARHRADDSFEWDKRARHFRPLETAPYARDFMKLLALKPGESVLDMGCGAGSIAIPLAQAGHPVIAADFSPAMLGTLDAGIE
;
A
#
# COMPACT_ATOMS: atom_id res chain seq x y z
N MET A 1 -45.25 24.98 -10.18
CA MET A 1 -44.76 23.77 -9.51
C MET A 1 -43.92 22.99 -10.51
N VAL A 2 -42.60 23.13 -10.45
CA VAL A 2 -41.63 22.10 -10.84
C VAL A 2 -40.41 22.36 -9.94
N ASP A 3 -40.43 21.80 -8.73
CA ASP A 3 -39.21 21.67 -7.94
C ASP A 3 -38.39 20.54 -8.59
N GLY A 4 -37.62 20.91 -9.62
CA GLY A 4 -36.61 20.03 -10.19
C GLY A 4 -35.41 20.04 -9.24
N ASP A 5 -35.33 19.05 -8.36
CA ASP A 5 -34.18 18.79 -7.49
C ASP A 5 -32.92 18.60 -8.36
N VAL A 6 -32.19 19.70 -8.64
CA VAL A 6 -30.91 19.67 -9.35
C VAL A 6 -29.89 19.05 -8.41
N ARG A 7 -29.81 17.72 -8.43
CA ARG A 7 -28.76 17.00 -7.72
C ARG A 7 -27.45 17.12 -8.48
N SER A 8 -26.43 17.59 -7.77
CA SER A 8 -25.06 17.65 -8.27
C SER A 8 -24.60 16.27 -8.74
N GLU A 9 -24.04 16.17 -9.95
CA GLU A 9 -23.48 14.93 -10.50
C GLU A 9 -22.43 14.32 -9.57
N LEU A 10 -21.65 15.15 -8.84
CA LEU A 10 -20.71 14.69 -7.83
C LEU A 10 -21.35 13.84 -6.72
N LEU A 11 -22.62 14.08 -6.41
CA LEU A 11 -23.35 13.42 -5.32
C LEU A 11 -24.34 12.35 -5.83
N SER A 12 -24.65 12.35 -7.13
CA SER A 12 -25.61 11.41 -7.73
C SER A 12 -24.96 10.33 -8.60
N ALA A 13 -23.69 10.47 -8.95
CA ALA A 13 -22.97 9.47 -9.73
C ALA A 13 -22.53 8.26 -8.87
N ASP A 14 -22.64 7.06 -9.43
CA ASP A 14 -21.98 5.86 -8.91
C ASP A 14 -20.50 5.89 -9.29
N TRP A 15 -19.71 6.60 -8.49
CA TRP A 15 -18.26 6.71 -8.69
C TRP A 15 -17.55 5.36 -8.59
N ASN A 16 -18.08 4.40 -7.83
CA ASN A 16 -17.50 3.07 -7.76
C ASN A 16 -17.70 2.32 -9.09
N GLY A 17 -18.91 2.38 -9.66
CA GLY A 17 -19.20 1.82 -10.98
C GLY A 17 -18.34 2.43 -12.08
N GLU A 18 -18.19 3.76 -12.10
CA GLU A 18 -17.33 4.44 -13.07
C GLU A 18 -15.85 4.09 -12.89
N TRP A 19 -15.38 4.04 -11.63
CA TRP A 19 -14.03 3.56 -11.33
C TRP A 19 -13.82 2.14 -11.85
N MET A 20 -14.71 1.20 -11.55
CA MET A 20 -14.64 -0.19 -12.04
C MET A 20 -14.64 -0.27 -13.58
N ARG A 21 -15.42 0.58 -14.26
CA ARG A 21 -15.42 0.67 -15.73
C ARG A 21 -14.05 1.10 -16.25
N LEU A 22 -13.42 2.10 -15.63
CA LEU A 22 -12.07 2.54 -15.99
C LEU A 22 -11.00 1.48 -15.68
N GLN A 23 -11.19 0.69 -14.62
CA GLN A 23 -10.29 -0.42 -14.29
C GLN A 23 -10.23 -1.48 -15.40
N ALA A 24 -11.31 -1.68 -16.17
CA ALA A 24 -11.31 -2.61 -17.31
C ALA A 24 -10.31 -2.26 -18.41
N ALA A 25 -9.90 -0.99 -18.50
CA ALA A 25 -8.90 -0.51 -19.45
C ALA A 25 -7.47 -0.50 -18.87
N ARG A 26 -7.27 -0.85 -17.59
CA ARG A 26 -5.94 -0.86 -16.98
C ARG A 26 -5.08 -2.00 -17.52
N HIS A 27 -3.78 -1.76 -17.54
CA HIS A 27 -2.79 -2.80 -17.76
C HIS A 27 -2.99 -3.92 -16.74
N ARG A 28 -2.70 -5.16 -17.15
CA ARG A 28 -2.65 -6.29 -16.22
C ARG A 28 -1.73 -5.96 -15.05
N ALA A 29 -2.03 -6.52 -13.89
CA ALA A 29 -1.13 -6.45 -12.75
C ALA A 29 0.25 -6.95 -13.17
N ASP A 30 1.29 -6.19 -12.81
CA ASP A 30 2.68 -6.58 -13.00
C ASP A 30 2.90 -7.96 -12.33
N ASP A 31 3.62 -8.86 -12.99
CA ASP A 31 4.05 -10.11 -12.39
C ASP A 31 5.21 -9.87 -11.40
N SER A 32 5.57 -10.91 -10.64
CA SER A 32 6.68 -10.81 -9.67
C SER A 32 8.00 -10.48 -10.35
N PHE A 33 8.19 -10.89 -11.62
CA PHE A 33 9.43 -10.67 -12.36
C PHE A 33 9.68 -9.19 -12.67
N GLU A 34 8.63 -8.43 -13.01
CA GLU A 34 8.75 -6.98 -13.17
C GLU A 34 9.11 -6.28 -11.86
N TRP A 35 8.58 -6.74 -10.73
CA TRP A 35 8.93 -6.21 -9.41
C TRP A 35 10.33 -6.63 -8.97
N ASP A 36 10.77 -7.85 -9.30
CA ASP A 36 12.13 -8.31 -9.04
C ASP A 36 13.17 -7.41 -9.72
N LYS A 37 12.92 -7.01 -10.97
CA LYS A 37 13.78 -6.05 -11.69
C LYS A 37 13.81 -4.68 -10.99
N ARG A 38 12.67 -4.24 -10.44
CA ARG A 38 12.55 -2.94 -9.79
C ARG A 38 13.25 -2.91 -8.43
N ALA A 39 13.31 -4.03 -7.72
CA ALA A 39 13.87 -4.15 -6.37
C ALA A 39 15.27 -3.51 -6.23
N ARG A 40 16.11 -3.56 -7.28
CA ARG A 40 17.45 -2.93 -7.30
C ARG A 40 17.47 -1.42 -6.96
N HIS A 41 16.36 -0.72 -7.19
CA HIS A 41 16.24 0.72 -6.92
C HIS A 41 15.70 1.01 -5.51
N PHE A 42 15.24 0.00 -4.78
CA PHE A 42 14.76 0.17 -3.43
C PHE A 42 15.91 -0.02 -2.45
N ARG A 43 15.79 0.63 -1.29
CA ARG A 43 16.70 0.44 -0.17
C ARG A 43 15.94 -0.11 1.03
N PRO A 44 16.54 -1.02 1.81
CA PRO A 44 15.91 -1.51 3.03
C PRO A 44 15.59 -0.33 3.96
N LEU A 45 14.45 -0.40 4.64
CA LEU A 45 14.03 0.57 5.65
C LEU A 45 13.84 2.01 5.12
N GLU A 46 13.89 2.27 3.81
CA GLU A 46 13.81 3.63 3.28
C GLU A 46 12.47 4.29 3.63
N THR A 47 12.49 5.12 4.68
CA THR A 47 11.27 5.71 5.24
C THR A 47 11.05 7.08 4.60
N ALA A 48 10.41 7.10 3.44
CA ALA A 48 9.98 8.34 2.81
C ALA A 48 8.98 9.10 3.72
N PRO A 49 8.85 10.44 3.58
CA PRO A 49 7.89 11.23 4.36
C PRO A 49 6.47 10.64 4.35
N TYR A 50 6.06 10.10 3.20
CA TYR A 50 4.80 9.38 3.05
C TYR A 50 4.65 8.22 4.04
N ALA A 51 5.62 7.30 4.12
CA ALA A 51 5.53 6.12 4.98
C ALA A 51 5.44 6.53 6.46
N ARG A 52 6.20 7.56 6.86
CA ARG A 52 6.17 8.11 8.22
C ARG A 52 4.81 8.68 8.59
N ASP A 53 4.24 9.51 7.72
CA ASP A 53 2.95 10.14 7.99
C ASP A 53 1.80 9.13 7.90
N PHE A 54 1.90 8.16 6.98
CA PHE A 54 0.99 7.02 6.91
C PHE A 54 0.97 6.22 8.22
N MET A 55 2.13 5.88 8.78
CA MET A 55 2.21 5.16 10.06
C MET A 55 1.57 5.93 11.22
N LYS A 56 1.64 7.27 11.24
CA LYS A 56 0.94 8.09 12.25
C LYS A 56 -0.59 7.96 12.10
N LEU A 57 -1.09 7.90 10.87
CA LEU A 57 -2.51 7.77 10.58
C LEU A 57 -3.07 6.37 10.90
N LEU A 58 -2.23 5.33 10.86
CA LEU A 58 -2.64 3.98 11.30
C LEU A 58 -3.10 3.97 12.76
N ALA A 59 -2.59 4.89 13.60
CA ALA A 59 -2.97 5.07 14.99
C ALA A 59 -2.98 3.75 15.81
N LEU A 60 -2.01 2.90 15.53
CA LEU A 60 -1.90 1.56 16.13
C LEU A 60 -1.77 1.65 17.65
N LYS A 61 -2.52 0.80 18.35
CA LYS A 61 -2.41 0.65 19.80
C LYS A 61 -1.30 -0.34 20.14
N PRO A 62 -0.66 -0.20 21.32
CA PRO A 62 0.34 -1.15 21.77
C PRO A 62 -0.17 -2.60 21.71
N GLY A 63 0.59 -3.48 21.06
CA GLY A 63 0.27 -4.91 20.94
C GLY A 63 -0.66 -5.30 19.77
N GLU A 64 -1.19 -4.34 19.00
CA GLU A 64 -1.92 -4.67 17.76
C GLU A 64 -0.96 -5.24 16.71
N SER A 65 -1.43 -6.27 15.99
CA SER A 65 -0.70 -6.93 14.92
C SER A 65 -1.00 -6.33 13.55
N VAL A 66 -0.04 -6.41 12.64
CA VAL A 66 -0.11 -5.81 11.31
C VAL A 66 0.20 -6.85 10.23
N LEU A 67 -0.62 -6.86 9.17
CA LEU A 67 -0.29 -7.51 7.90
C LEU A 67 0.05 -6.44 6.87
N ASP A 68 1.30 -6.38 6.45
CA ASP A 68 1.79 -5.48 5.39
C ASP A 68 1.90 -6.27 4.07
N MET A 69 0.84 -6.22 3.26
CA MET A 69 0.76 -6.91 1.97
C MET A 69 1.24 -6.00 0.82
N GLY A 70 2.24 -6.45 0.09
CA GLY A 70 3.04 -5.61 -0.80
C GLY A 70 4.09 -4.81 -0.03
N CYS A 71 4.73 -5.44 0.96
CA CYS A 71 5.65 -4.76 1.88
C CYS A 71 6.91 -4.19 1.21
N GLY A 72 7.23 -4.62 -0.01
CA GLY A 72 8.42 -4.19 -0.74
C GLY A 72 9.69 -4.40 0.09
N ALA A 73 10.54 -3.38 0.13
CA ALA A 73 11.77 -3.34 0.93
C ALA A 73 11.55 -3.02 2.44
N GLY A 74 10.30 -3.07 2.93
CA GLY A 74 10.00 -2.98 4.36
C GLY A 74 9.94 -1.55 4.93
N SER A 75 9.60 -0.54 4.12
CA SER A 75 9.52 0.87 4.55
C SER A 75 8.46 1.15 5.63
N ILE A 76 7.48 0.26 5.78
CA ILE A 76 6.44 0.31 6.84
C ILE A 76 6.61 -0.89 7.79
N ALA A 77 6.74 -2.10 7.26
CA ALA A 77 6.91 -3.31 8.08
C ALA A 77 8.06 -3.23 9.10
N ILE A 78 9.26 -2.80 8.69
CA ILE A 78 10.43 -2.80 9.58
C ILE A 78 10.28 -1.76 10.71
N PRO A 79 9.93 -0.49 10.45
CA PRO A 79 9.69 0.47 11.54
C PRO A 79 8.59 0.05 12.52
N LEU A 80 7.51 -0.56 12.03
CA LEU A 80 6.43 -1.04 12.91
C LEU A 80 6.90 -2.21 13.78
N ALA A 81 7.68 -3.14 13.21
CA ALA A 81 8.29 -4.23 13.98
C ALA A 81 9.26 -3.70 15.04
N GLN A 82 10.12 -2.72 14.69
CA GLN A 82 11.03 -2.04 15.62
C GLN A 82 10.29 -1.28 16.73
N ALA A 83 9.10 -0.75 16.44
CA ALA A 83 8.21 -0.14 17.43
C ALA A 83 7.51 -1.17 18.35
N GLY A 84 7.75 -2.47 18.16
CA GLY A 84 7.25 -3.55 19.02
C GLY A 84 5.92 -4.17 18.59
N HIS A 85 5.43 -3.86 17.39
CA HIS A 85 4.23 -4.51 16.85
C HIS A 85 4.58 -5.88 16.26
N PRO A 86 3.72 -6.91 16.44
CA PRO A 86 3.81 -8.14 15.65
C PRO A 86 3.47 -7.84 14.19
N VAL A 87 4.44 -8.00 13.28
CA VAL A 87 4.25 -7.71 11.85
C VAL A 87 4.42 -8.98 11.01
N ILE A 88 3.46 -9.23 10.13
CA ILE A 88 3.60 -10.16 9.02
C ILE A 88 3.81 -9.31 7.76
N ALA A 89 5.02 -9.40 7.19
CA ALA A 89 5.35 -8.74 5.93
C ALA A 89 5.23 -9.76 4.79
N ALA A 90 4.48 -9.41 3.75
CA ALA A 90 4.28 -10.27 2.60
C ALA A 90 4.46 -9.48 1.30
N ASP A 91 5.24 -10.04 0.38
CA ASP A 91 5.36 -9.56 -0.98
C ASP A 91 5.44 -10.76 -1.92
N PHE A 92 4.94 -10.59 -3.13
CA PHE A 92 4.96 -11.61 -4.16
C PHE A 92 6.25 -11.58 -4.99
N SER A 93 7.07 -10.53 -4.83
CA SER A 93 8.42 -10.42 -5.39
C SER A 93 9.45 -10.98 -4.40
N PRO A 94 10.11 -12.11 -4.73
CA PRO A 94 11.20 -12.64 -3.92
C PRO A 94 12.37 -11.65 -3.77
N ALA A 95 12.68 -10.83 -4.78
CA ALA A 95 13.77 -9.87 -4.67
C ALA A 95 13.43 -8.70 -3.74
N MET A 96 12.15 -8.30 -3.66
CA MET A 96 11.70 -7.34 -2.64
C MET A 96 11.85 -7.90 -1.24
N LEU A 97 11.42 -9.14 -1.02
CA LEU A 97 11.60 -9.83 0.25
C LEU A 97 13.08 -9.98 0.62
N GLY A 98 13.96 -10.30 -0.33
CA GLY A 98 15.41 -10.31 -0.08
C GLY A 98 15.98 -8.93 0.25
N THR A 99 15.42 -7.85 -0.30
CA THR A 99 15.79 -6.48 0.09
C THR A 99 15.32 -6.14 1.49
N LEU A 100 14.11 -6.57 1.87
CA LEU A 100 13.59 -6.42 3.24
C LEU A 100 14.46 -7.18 4.24
N ASP A 101 14.80 -8.44 3.94
CA ASP A 101 15.61 -9.32 4.79
C ASP A 101 16.96 -8.69 5.14
N ALA A 102 17.63 -8.09 4.14
CA ALA A 102 18.87 -7.33 4.35
C ALA A 102 18.73 -6.08 5.25
N GLY A 103 17.50 -5.64 5.55
CA GLY A 103 17.21 -4.53 6.44
C GLY A 103 16.80 -4.92 7.87
N ILE A 104 16.67 -6.22 8.15
CA ILE A 104 16.37 -6.76 9.49
C ILE A 104 17.56 -7.49 10.13
N GLU A 105 18.64 -7.71 9.38
CA GLU A 105 19.98 -8.09 9.89
C GLU A 105 20.65 -6.94 10.65
#